data_AF-A0A255EAY7-F1
#
_entry.id   AF-A0A255EAY7-F1
#
_cell.length_a   1.000
_cell.length_b   1.000
_cell.length_c   1.000
_cell.angle_alpha   90.00
_cell.angle_beta   90.00
_cell.angle_gamma   90.00
#
_symmetry.space_group_name_H-M   'P 1'
#
loop_
_entity.id
_entity.type
_entity.pdbx_description
1 polymer ?
#
loop_
_entity_poly.entity_id
_entity_poly.type
_entity_poly.pdbx_seq_one_letter_code
_entity_poly.pdbx_strand_id
1 'polypeptide(L)'
;MILTSVLQAMGLFAATNIDDIIVLSLFFARGAGQRGTTARILAGQYLGFAGILGAAVLVTIGAGAFLPSAAIPYFGLIPLGLGLWAAWQAWRGDDDDDDDEAKVAGKKVGVWTVAGVTLANGGDNIGVYTPVFLSVEPLAVVAYCIVFLALVAVLVALAKFVATRPPIAEVLERWEHILFPIVLIGLGIVILVSGGAFGL
;
A
#
# COMPACT_ATOMS: atom_id res chain seq x y z
N MET A 1 1.56 1.25 -23.68
CA MET A 1 0.59 2.23 -23.17
C MET A 1 -0.32 1.59 -22.11
N ILE A 2 -1.31 0.76 -22.48
CA ILE A 2 -2.24 0.15 -21.49
C ILE A 2 -1.59 -0.99 -20.70
N LEU A 3 -0.94 -1.95 -21.37
CA LEU A 3 -0.29 -3.09 -20.71
C LEU A 3 0.81 -2.67 -19.72
N THR A 4 1.57 -1.62 -20.08
CA THR A 4 2.57 -1.01 -19.20
C THR A 4 1.94 -0.35 -17.97
N SER A 5 0.79 0.30 -18.11
CA SER A 5 0.09 0.95 -16.99
C SER A 5 -0.51 -0.08 -16.02
N VAL A 6 -1.05 -1.19 -16.53
CA VAL A 6 -1.56 -2.29 -15.69
C VAL A 6 -0.42 -2.94 -14.91
N LEU A 7 0.72 -3.20 -15.55
CA LEU A 7 1.86 -3.79 -14.87
C LEU A 7 2.43 -2.85 -13.80
N GLN A 8 2.52 -1.55 -14.08
CA GLN A 8 2.91 -0.55 -13.08
C GLN A 8 1.91 -0.48 -11.92
N ALA A 9 0.60 -0.50 -12.20
CA ALA A 9 -0.43 -0.54 -11.17
C ALA A 9 -0.32 -1.82 -10.33
N MET A 10 -0.12 -2.98 -10.94
CA MET A 10 0.09 -4.23 -10.22
C MET A 10 1.33 -4.18 -9.33
N GLY A 11 2.46 -3.67 -9.85
CA GLY A 11 3.69 -3.52 -9.09
C GLY A 11 3.56 -2.54 -7.93
N LEU A 12 2.91 -1.40 -8.18
CA LEU A 12 2.64 -0.38 -7.17
C LEU A 12 1.74 -0.92 -6.06
N PHE A 13 0.63 -1.55 -6.43
CA PHE A 13 -0.29 -2.18 -5.48
C PHE A 13 0.42 -3.28 -4.67
N ALA A 14 1.19 -4.15 -5.33
CA ALA A 14 1.92 -5.20 -4.63
C ALA A 14 2.89 -4.60 -3.60
N ALA A 15 3.68 -3.60 -3.99
CA ALA A 15 4.70 -3.03 -3.11
C ALA A 15 4.14 -2.30 -1.87
N THR A 16 2.94 -1.75 -1.99
CA THR A 16 2.26 -0.94 -0.96
C THR A 16 1.26 -1.72 -0.13
N ASN A 17 1.11 -3.03 -0.38
CA ASN A 17 0.13 -3.84 0.34
C ASN A 17 0.72 -5.19 0.76
N ILE A 18 2.06 -5.29 0.87
CA ILE A 18 2.72 -6.50 1.40
C ILE A 18 2.43 -6.65 2.89
N ASP A 19 2.56 -5.56 3.63
CA ASP A 19 2.22 -5.40 5.04
C ASP A 19 0.75 -5.79 5.32
N ASP A 20 -0.17 -5.37 4.45
CA ASP A 20 -1.57 -5.74 4.53
C ASP A 20 -1.78 -7.27 4.44
N ILE A 21 -0.89 -8.03 3.76
CA ILE A 21 -0.98 -9.49 3.75
C ILE A 21 -0.79 -10.04 5.16
N ILE A 22 0.19 -9.52 5.91
CA ILE A 22 0.50 -9.95 7.28
C ILE A 22 -0.68 -9.60 8.19
N VAL A 23 -1.11 -8.33 8.20
CA VAL A 23 -2.24 -7.86 9.02
C VAL A 23 -3.53 -8.63 8.73
N LEU A 24 -3.87 -8.84 7.45
CA LEU A 24 -5.06 -9.61 7.06
C LEU A 24 -4.93 -11.10 7.42
N SER A 25 -3.72 -11.67 7.36
CA SER A 25 -3.48 -13.05 7.75
C SER A 25 -3.74 -13.26 9.25
N LEU A 26 -3.36 -12.29 10.10
CA LEU A 26 -3.65 -12.28 11.53
C LEU A 26 -5.16 -12.20 11.80
N PHE A 27 -5.90 -11.38 11.04
CA PHE A 27 -7.37 -11.37 11.10
C PHE A 27 -7.98 -12.73 10.73
N PHE A 28 -7.43 -13.42 9.73
CA PHE A 28 -7.87 -14.76 9.36
C PHE A 28 -7.56 -15.81 10.43
N ALA A 29 -6.37 -15.76 11.04
CA ALA A 29 -5.98 -16.64 12.13
C ALA A 29 -6.93 -16.50 13.33
N ARG A 30 -7.30 -15.27 13.70
CA ARG A 30 -8.24 -14.99 14.80
C ARG A 30 -9.70 -15.30 14.48
N GLY A 31 -10.09 -15.13 13.21
CA GLY A 31 -11.43 -15.45 12.73
C GLY A 31 -11.59 -16.92 12.33
N ALA A 32 -10.58 -17.77 12.56
CA ALA A 32 -10.62 -19.19 12.23
C ALA A 32 -11.80 -19.89 12.91
N GLY A 33 -12.49 -20.76 12.18
CA GLY A 33 -13.67 -21.48 12.66
C GLY A 33 -14.97 -20.66 12.74
N GLN A 34 -14.94 -19.34 12.53
CA GLN A 34 -16.14 -18.51 12.50
C GLN A 34 -16.73 -18.42 11.08
N ARG A 35 -18.04 -18.63 10.95
CA ARG A 35 -18.74 -18.46 9.67
C ARG A 35 -18.77 -16.97 9.30
N GLY A 36 -18.47 -16.68 8.03
CA GLY A 36 -18.53 -15.32 7.49
C GLY A 36 -17.28 -14.46 7.71
N THR A 37 -16.20 -14.99 8.30
CA THR A 37 -14.92 -14.28 8.49
C THR A 37 -14.39 -13.69 7.20
N THR A 38 -14.29 -14.47 6.13
CA THR A 38 -13.81 -13.98 4.82
C THR A 38 -14.64 -12.82 4.30
N ALA A 39 -15.97 -12.88 4.42
CA ALA A 39 -16.86 -11.81 3.95
C ALA A 39 -16.69 -10.52 4.77
N ARG A 40 -16.51 -10.62 6.10
CA ARG A 40 -16.27 -9.47 6.97
C ARG A 40 -14.92 -8.81 6.67
N ILE A 41 -13.88 -9.62 6.49
CA ILE A 41 -12.53 -9.14 6.15
C ILE A 41 -12.54 -8.48 4.77
N LEU A 42 -13.14 -9.14 3.77
CA LEU A 42 -13.24 -8.59 2.41
C LEU A 42 -13.99 -7.26 2.39
N ALA A 43 -15.16 -7.19 3.04
CA ALA A 43 -15.93 -5.95 3.12
C ALA A 43 -15.20 -4.83 3.87
N GLY A 44 -14.50 -5.19 4.96
CA GLY A 44 -13.68 -4.24 5.72
C GLY A 44 -12.51 -3.71 4.90
N GLN A 45 -11.77 -4.58 4.23
CA GLN A 45 -10.65 -4.22 3.38
C GLN A 45 -11.10 -3.31 2.23
N TYR A 46 -12.19 -3.63 1.54
CA TYR A 46 -12.73 -2.75 0.51
C TYR A 46 -13.13 -1.38 1.06
N LEU A 47 -13.77 -1.31 2.23
CA LEU A 47 -14.17 -0.05 2.83
C LEU A 47 -12.96 0.79 3.21
N GLY A 48 -11.97 0.20 3.89
CA GLY A 48 -10.76 0.89 4.31
C GLY A 48 -9.91 1.33 3.12
N PHE A 49 -9.66 0.41 2.17
CA PHE A 49 -8.86 0.69 0.98
C PHE A 49 -9.52 1.70 0.05
N ALA A 50 -10.86 1.68 -0.10
CA ALA A 50 -11.56 2.73 -0.83
C ALA A 50 -11.42 4.11 -0.16
N GLY A 51 -11.35 4.16 1.17
CA GLY A 51 -11.04 5.38 1.92
C GLY A 51 -9.64 5.91 1.63
N ILE A 52 -8.62 5.04 1.68
CA ILE A 52 -7.22 5.38 1.30
C ILE A 52 -7.17 5.90 -0.13
N LEU A 53 -7.75 5.16 -1.07
CA LEU A 53 -7.75 5.50 -2.49
C LEU A 53 -8.47 6.82 -2.74
N GLY A 54 -9.62 7.03 -2.10
CA GLY A 54 -10.35 8.29 -2.13
C GLY A 54 -9.53 9.45 -1.59
N ALA A 55 -8.85 9.27 -0.45
CA ALA A 55 -7.96 10.28 0.11
C ALA A 55 -6.79 10.61 -0.83
N ALA A 56 -6.11 9.60 -1.38
CA ALA A 56 -5.01 9.79 -2.33
C ALA A 56 -5.45 10.55 -3.59
N VAL A 57 -6.63 10.22 -4.14
CA VAL A 57 -7.22 10.92 -5.28
C VAL A 57 -7.58 12.37 -4.92
N LEU A 58 -8.18 12.61 -3.75
CA LEU A 58 -8.51 13.96 -3.28
C LEU A 58 -7.26 14.82 -3.10
N VAL A 59 -6.20 14.27 -2.50
CA VAL A 59 -4.91 14.95 -2.35
C VAL A 59 -4.30 15.24 -3.73
N THR A 60 -4.38 14.29 -4.67
CA THR A 60 -3.90 14.48 -6.05
C THR A 60 -4.64 15.63 -6.74
N ILE A 61 -5.97 15.66 -6.67
CA ILE A 61 -6.78 16.74 -7.27
C ILE A 61 -6.46 18.08 -6.63
N GLY A 62 -6.35 18.14 -5.30
CA GLY A 62 -5.98 19.35 -4.58
C GLY A 62 -4.58 19.83 -4.96
N ALA A 63 -3.58 18.97 -4.88
CA ALA A 63 -2.20 19.29 -5.26
C ALA A 63 -2.12 19.76 -6.72
N GLY A 64 -2.76 19.07 -7.66
CA GLY A 64 -2.79 19.46 -9.08
C GLY A 64 -3.53 20.78 -9.36
N ALA A 65 -4.49 21.16 -8.52
CA ALA A 65 -5.23 22.41 -8.66
C ALA A 65 -4.51 23.63 -8.08
N PHE A 66 -3.71 23.43 -7.02
CA PHE A 66 -3.09 24.53 -6.27
C PHE A 66 -1.58 24.67 -6.48
N LEU A 67 -0.89 23.64 -6.98
CA LEU A 67 0.57 23.67 -7.16
C LEU A 67 0.96 23.93 -8.62
N PRO A 68 2.08 24.65 -8.85
CA PRO A 68 2.62 24.81 -10.18
C PRO A 68 3.09 23.46 -10.71
N SER A 69 2.95 23.23 -12.02
CA SER A 69 3.37 21.98 -12.68
C SER A 69 4.85 21.64 -12.44
N ALA A 70 5.71 22.66 -12.28
CA ALA A 70 7.12 22.49 -11.94
C ALA A 70 7.37 21.87 -10.55
N ALA A 71 6.39 21.92 -9.64
CA ALA A 71 6.50 21.31 -8.31
C ALA A 71 6.08 19.83 -8.30
N ILE A 72 5.32 19.36 -9.28
CA ILE A 72 4.82 17.98 -9.35
C ILE A 72 5.95 16.94 -9.31
N PRO A 73 7.05 17.07 -10.09
CA PRO A 73 8.15 16.09 -10.06
C PRO A 73 8.78 15.93 -8.67
N TYR A 74 8.79 16.99 -7.86
CA TYR A 74 9.36 16.98 -6.51
C TYR A 74 8.54 16.12 -5.53
N PHE A 75 7.32 15.72 -5.86
CA PHE A 75 6.59 14.72 -5.07
C PHE A 75 7.30 13.37 -5.03
N GLY A 76 8.20 13.08 -5.99
CA GLY A 76 9.07 11.92 -5.93
C GLY A 76 10.05 11.93 -4.74
N LEU A 77 10.28 13.09 -4.10
CA LEU A 77 11.05 13.17 -2.86
C LEU A 77 10.34 12.48 -1.68
N ILE A 78 9.00 12.40 -1.70
CA ILE A 78 8.23 11.74 -0.64
C ILE A 78 8.53 10.23 -0.59
N PRO A 79 8.29 9.44 -1.65
CA PRO A 79 8.63 8.02 -1.63
C PRO A 79 10.14 7.81 -1.54
N LEU A 80 10.97 8.69 -2.12
CA LEU A 80 12.43 8.58 -1.93
C LEU A 80 12.83 8.72 -0.45
N GLY A 81 12.28 9.70 0.25
CA GLY A 81 12.55 9.93 1.67
C GLY A 81 12.04 8.80 2.55
N LEU A 82 10.80 8.34 2.32
CA LEU A 82 10.23 7.19 3.03
C LEU A 82 11.06 5.92 2.81
N GLY A 83 11.49 5.66 1.57
CA GLY A 83 12.30 4.50 1.24
C GLY A 83 13.70 4.55 1.87
N LEU A 84 14.36 5.72 1.86
CA LEU A 84 15.65 5.88 2.55
C LEU A 84 15.51 5.73 4.06
N TRP A 85 14.43 6.25 4.65
CA TRP A 85 14.16 6.13 6.08
C TRP A 85 13.91 4.66 6.47
N ALA A 86 13.06 3.94 5.72
CA ALA A 86 12.80 2.53 5.95
C ALA A 86 14.07 1.67 5.79
N ALA A 87 14.91 1.94 4.77
CA ALA A 87 16.19 1.26 4.60
C ALA A 87 17.16 1.50 5.78
N TRP A 88 17.14 2.70 6.35
CA TRP A 88 17.97 3.04 7.49
C TRP A 88 17.51 2.35 8.78
N GLN A 89 16.19 2.26 9.00
CA GLN A 89 15.62 1.54 10.13
C GLN A 89 15.93 0.04 10.05
N ALA A 90 15.76 -0.57 8.88
CA ALA A 90 16.12 -1.96 8.63
C ALA A 90 17.62 -2.26 8.90
N TRP A 91 18.51 -1.29 8.63
CA TRP A 91 19.94 -1.44 8.92
C TRP A 91 20.28 -1.30 10.41
N ARG A 92 19.46 -0.57 11.18
CA ARG A 92 19.67 -0.36 12.62
C ARG A 92 19.24 -1.54 13.49
N GLY A 93 18.50 -2.50 12.94
CA GLY A 93 18.09 -3.71 13.65
C GLY A 93 17.03 -3.47 14.73
N ASP A 94 16.16 -2.47 14.54
CA ASP A 94 14.87 -2.46 15.26
C ASP A 94 13.99 -3.54 14.60
N ASP A 95 13.78 -4.65 15.30
CA ASP A 95 12.81 -5.67 14.90
C ASP A 95 11.40 -5.10 15.20
N ASP A 96 10.70 -4.61 14.17
CA ASP A 96 9.34 -4.05 14.25
C ASP A 96 8.24 -5.15 14.26
N ASP A 97 8.60 -6.43 14.32
CA ASP A 97 7.70 -7.59 14.21
C ASP A 97 6.55 -7.59 15.25
N ASP A 98 6.73 -6.95 16.41
CA ASP A 98 5.70 -6.85 17.46
C ASP A 98 4.53 -5.90 17.09
N ASP A 99 4.72 -4.98 16.13
CA ASP A 99 3.75 -3.93 15.83
C ASP A 99 2.51 -4.47 15.11
N ASP A 100 2.66 -5.45 14.21
CA ASP A 100 1.53 -6.00 13.44
C ASP A 100 0.57 -6.81 14.29
N GLU A 101 1.08 -7.62 15.22
CA GLU A 101 0.23 -8.33 16.17
C GLU A 101 -0.50 -7.35 17.10
N ALA A 102 0.17 -6.27 17.52
CA ALA A 102 -0.41 -5.20 18.32
C ALA A 102 -1.51 -4.44 17.58
N LYS A 103 -1.37 -4.21 16.26
CA LYS A 103 -2.43 -3.58 15.42
C LYS A 103 -3.74 -4.34 15.50
N VAL A 104 -3.71 -5.65 15.69
CA VAL A 104 -4.92 -6.47 15.76
C VAL A 104 -5.31 -6.82 17.22
N ALA A 105 -4.37 -6.85 18.17
CA ALA A 105 -4.53 -7.31 19.57
C ALA A 105 -5.82 -6.82 20.25
N GLY A 106 -6.58 -7.75 20.85
CA GLY A 106 -7.83 -7.45 21.56
C GLY A 106 -9.04 -7.05 20.70
N LYS A 107 -8.89 -6.88 19.38
CA LYS A 107 -9.98 -6.46 18.47
C LYS A 107 -10.76 -7.67 17.92
N LYS A 108 -12.10 -7.57 17.89
CA LYS A 108 -12.97 -8.57 17.24
C LYS A 108 -12.90 -8.44 15.72
N VAL A 109 -12.94 -9.58 15.01
CA VAL A 109 -12.97 -9.61 13.54
C VAL A 109 -14.35 -9.16 13.03
N GLY A 110 -14.45 -7.87 12.72
CA GLY A 110 -15.63 -7.21 12.18
C GLY A 110 -15.27 -6.25 11.06
N VAL A 111 -16.24 -5.92 10.21
CA VAL A 111 -16.06 -5.06 9.03
C VAL A 111 -15.40 -3.73 9.39
N TRP A 112 -15.92 -3.05 10.41
CA TRP A 112 -15.39 -1.76 10.89
C TRP A 112 -14.00 -1.86 11.49
N THR A 113 -13.72 -2.94 12.22
CA THR A 113 -12.39 -3.19 12.77
C THR A 113 -11.36 -3.33 11.65
N VAL A 114 -11.67 -4.18 10.66
CA VAL A 114 -10.77 -4.43 9.54
C VAL A 114 -10.57 -3.13 8.77
N ALA A 115 -11.65 -2.43 8.40
CA ALA A 115 -11.54 -1.15 7.69
C ALA A 115 -10.73 -0.09 8.43
N GLY A 116 -10.92 0.03 9.75
CA GLY A 116 -10.17 0.97 10.59
C GLY A 116 -8.69 0.61 10.68
N VAL A 117 -8.35 -0.68 10.75
CA VAL A 117 -6.96 -1.13 10.72
C VAL A 117 -6.35 -0.92 9.34
N THR A 118 -7.05 -1.24 8.25
CA THR A 118 -6.60 -0.94 6.88
C THR A 118 -6.31 0.55 6.72
N LEU A 119 -7.19 1.44 7.18
CA LEU A 119 -6.98 2.89 7.11
C LEU A 119 -5.78 3.36 7.94
N ALA A 120 -5.59 2.77 9.12
CA ALA A 120 -4.46 3.10 9.98
C ALA A 120 -3.13 2.60 9.41
N ASN A 121 -3.16 1.46 8.72
CA ASN A 121 -1.99 0.82 8.11
C ASN A 121 -1.59 1.51 6.81
N GLY A 122 -2.53 1.72 5.89
CA GLY A 122 -2.25 2.29 4.57
C GLY A 122 -2.13 3.82 4.54
N GLY A 123 -1.54 4.42 5.57
CA GLY A 123 -1.20 5.84 5.56
C GLY A 123 -0.03 6.15 4.62
N ASP A 124 0.96 5.27 4.58
CA ASP A 124 2.06 5.27 3.61
C ASP A 124 1.55 5.10 2.17
N ASN A 125 0.51 4.32 1.95
CA ASN A 125 -0.13 4.15 0.64
C ASN A 125 -0.60 5.47 0.03
N ILE A 126 -1.12 6.40 0.84
CA ILE A 126 -1.47 7.75 0.38
C ILE A 126 -0.20 8.49 -0.08
N GLY A 127 0.85 8.45 0.73
CA GLY A 127 2.15 9.10 0.44
C GLY A 127 2.83 8.56 -0.81
N VAL A 128 2.52 7.33 -1.22
CA VAL A 128 3.07 6.68 -2.41
C VAL A 128 2.17 6.83 -3.64
N TYR A 129 0.86 6.68 -3.49
CA TYR A 129 -0.09 6.79 -4.60
C TYR A 129 -0.21 8.22 -5.11
N THR A 130 -0.22 9.22 -4.23
CA THR A 130 -0.38 10.62 -4.62
C THR A 130 0.71 11.10 -5.60
N PRO A 131 2.02 10.93 -5.33
CA PRO A 131 3.07 11.26 -6.29
C PRO A 131 2.89 10.56 -7.65
N VAL A 132 2.48 9.29 -7.66
CA VAL A 132 2.25 8.54 -8.90
C VAL A 132 1.06 9.12 -9.66
N PHE A 133 -0.06 9.36 -8.98
CA PHE A 133 -1.26 9.90 -9.61
C PHE A 133 -1.05 11.31 -10.17
N LEU A 134 -0.21 12.12 -9.54
CA LEU A 134 0.18 13.44 -10.07
C LEU A 134 1.06 13.33 -11.31
N SER A 135 1.80 12.23 -11.49
CA SER A 135 2.72 12.02 -12.61
C SER A 135 2.06 11.44 -13.87
N VAL A 136 0.78 11.06 -13.80
CA VAL A 136 0.03 10.43 -14.90
C VAL A 136 -1.25 11.20 -15.23
N GLU A 137 -1.80 10.95 -16.42
CA GLU A 137 -3.06 11.58 -16.83
C GLU A 137 -4.26 11.08 -15.98
N PRO A 138 -5.33 11.89 -15.82
CA PRO A 138 -6.49 11.51 -15.00
C PRO A 138 -7.15 10.18 -15.40
N LEU A 139 -7.17 9.85 -16.69
CA LEU A 139 -7.71 8.57 -17.16
C LEU A 139 -6.86 7.38 -16.69
N ALA A 140 -5.55 7.56 -16.60
CA ALA A 140 -4.66 6.54 -16.03
C ALA A 140 -4.95 6.38 -14.54
N VAL A 141 -5.16 7.46 -13.77
CA VAL A 141 -5.55 7.37 -12.34
C VAL A 141 -6.82 6.51 -12.16
N VAL A 142 -7.84 6.69 -13.00
CA VAL A 142 -9.05 5.85 -12.99
C VAL A 142 -8.70 4.38 -13.24
N ALA A 143 -7.81 4.08 -14.19
CA ALA A 143 -7.36 2.71 -14.45
C ALA A 143 -6.61 2.11 -13.25
N TYR A 144 -5.73 2.87 -12.60
CA TYR A 144 -5.07 2.45 -11.35
C TYR A 144 -6.10 2.11 -10.28
N CYS A 145 -7.11 2.97 -10.06
CA CYS A 145 -8.17 2.74 -9.09
C CYS A 145 -8.93 1.43 -9.35
N ILE A 146 -9.29 1.17 -10.62
CA ILE A 146 -10.00 -0.07 -11.02
C ILE A 146 -9.11 -1.29 -10.76
N VAL A 147 -7.84 -1.24 -11.16
CA VAL A 147 -6.88 -2.33 -10.95
C VAL A 147 -6.68 -2.60 -9.47
N PHE A 148 -6.49 -1.56 -8.65
CA PHE A 148 -6.29 -1.73 -7.21
C PHE A 148 -7.50 -2.37 -6.55
N LEU A 149 -8.71 -1.89 -6.85
CA LEU A 149 -9.95 -2.48 -6.31
C LEU A 149 -10.14 -3.93 -6.78
N ALA A 150 -9.72 -4.28 -7.99
CA ALA A 150 -9.73 -5.68 -8.43
C ALA A 150 -8.70 -6.53 -7.65
N LEU A 151 -7.51 -5.99 -7.41
CA LEU A 151 -6.43 -6.67 -6.68
C LEU A 151 -6.70 -6.81 -5.18
N VAL A 152 -7.55 -5.98 -4.56
CA VAL A 152 -7.98 -6.17 -3.15
C VAL A 152 -8.56 -7.57 -2.92
N ALA A 153 -9.34 -8.12 -3.86
CA ALA A 153 -9.85 -9.48 -3.74
C ALA A 153 -8.72 -10.53 -3.77
N VAL A 154 -7.70 -10.30 -4.60
CA VAL A 154 -6.51 -11.15 -4.68
C VAL A 154 -5.70 -11.06 -3.39
N LEU A 155 -5.50 -9.85 -2.86
CA LEU A 155 -4.82 -9.58 -1.59
C LEU A 155 -5.47 -10.36 -0.44
N VAL A 156 -6.81 -10.27 -0.30
CA VAL A 156 -7.55 -10.99 0.75
C VAL A 156 -7.43 -12.51 0.56
N ALA A 157 -7.42 -13.00 -0.68
CA ALA A 157 -7.23 -14.42 -0.96
C ALA A 157 -5.80 -14.89 -0.61
N LEU A 158 -4.77 -14.09 -0.91
CA LEU A 158 -3.38 -14.34 -0.55
C LEU A 158 -3.21 -14.33 0.97
N ALA A 159 -3.73 -13.34 1.68
CA ALA A 159 -3.68 -13.27 3.14
C ALA A 159 -4.35 -14.49 3.79
N LYS A 160 -5.48 -14.96 3.26
CA LYS A 160 -6.12 -16.21 3.72
C LYS A 160 -5.22 -17.42 3.49
N PHE A 161 -4.52 -17.47 2.37
CA PHE A 161 -3.58 -18.55 2.06
C PHE A 161 -2.37 -18.52 3.00
N VAL A 162 -1.81 -17.34 3.26
CA VAL A 162 -0.68 -17.12 4.18
C VAL A 162 -1.05 -17.44 5.63
N ALA A 163 -2.26 -17.09 6.07
CA ALA A 163 -2.76 -17.40 7.42
C ALA A 163 -2.76 -18.91 7.77
N THR A 164 -2.72 -19.77 6.74
CA THR A 164 -2.66 -21.23 6.92
C THR A 164 -1.24 -21.80 6.84
N ARG A 165 -0.23 -20.96 6.58
CA ARG A 165 1.17 -21.34 6.33
C ARG A 165 2.14 -20.36 7.02
N PRO A 166 2.45 -20.58 8.31
CA PRO A 166 3.36 -19.74 9.08
C PRO A 166 4.72 -19.47 8.40
N PRO A 167 5.38 -20.45 7.75
CA PRO A 167 6.67 -20.18 7.08
C PRO A 167 6.58 -19.17 5.94
N ILE A 168 5.41 -18.97 5.34
CA ILE A 168 5.24 -17.97 4.28
C ILE A 168 5.10 -16.57 4.90
N ALA A 169 4.44 -16.46 6.05
CA ALA A 169 4.32 -15.18 6.77
C ALA A 169 5.70 -14.68 7.18
N GLU A 170 6.52 -15.52 7.81
CA GLU A 170 7.90 -15.20 8.22
C GLU A 170 8.76 -14.76 7.02
N VAL A 171 8.60 -15.42 5.86
CA VAL A 171 9.31 -15.01 4.65
C VAL A 171 8.81 -13.66 4.15
N LEU A 172 7.50 -13.41 4.12
CA LEU A 172 6.96 -12.13 3.66
C LEU A 172 7.43 -10.97 4.54
N GLU A 173 7.37 -11.14 5.87
CA GLU A 173 7.88 -10.19 6.86
C GLU A 173 9.37 -9.89 6.64
N ARG A 174 10.16 -10.94 6.39
CA ARG A 174 11.59 -10.78 6.08
C ARG A 174 11.86 -10.10 4.72
N TRP A 175 10.98 -10.24 3.75
CA TRP A 175 11.17 -9.60 2.44
C TRP A 175 10.61 -8.19 2.40
N GLU A 176 9.59 -7.89 3.20
CA GLU A 176 8.94 -6.58 3.28
C GLU A 176 9.95 -5.48 3.60
N HIS A 177 10.72 -5.64 4.68
CA HIS A 177 11.70 -4.65 5.14
C HIS A 177 12.83 -4.38 4.12
N ILE A 178 12.98 -5.22 3.10
CA ILE A 178 13.94 -5.03 2.00
C ILE A 178 13.22 -4.47 0.77
N LEU A 179 12.10 -5.08 0.39
CA LEU A 179 11.39 -4.80 -0.85
C LEU A 179 10.72 -3.43 -0.82
N PHE A 180 10.11 -3.06 0.32
CA PHE A 180 9.42 -1.79 0.48
C PHE A 180 10.36 -0.59 0.28
N PRO A 181 11.52 -0.47 0.97
CA PRO A 181 12.49 0.58 0.71
C PRO A 181 12.96 0.66 -0.74
N ILE A 182 13.27 -0.50 -1.35
CA ILE A 182 13.79 -0.55 -2.72
C ILE A 182 12.78 -0.01 -3.72
N VAL A 183 11.51 -0.43 -3.61
CA VAL A 183 10.46 0.05 -4.52
C VAL A 183 10.22 1.54 -4.33
N LEU A 184 10.18 2.02 -3.09
CA LEU A 184 10.00 3.44 -2.77
C LEU A 184 11.12 4.33 -3.33
N ILE A 185 12.38 3.93 -3.13
CA ILE A 185 13.54 4.64 -3.68
C ILE A 185 13.48 4.66 -5.20
N GLY A 186 13.23 3.50 -5.82
CA GLY A 186 13.11 3.39 -7.27
C GLY A 186 11.99 4.27 -7.83
N LEU A 187 10.82 4.25 -7.20
CA LEU A 187 9.66 5.06 -7.59
C LEU A 187 9.96 6.55 -7.46
N GLY A 188 10.56 6.97 -6.35
CA GLY A 188 10.93 8.37 -6.13
C GLY A 188 11.92 8.88 -7.18
N ILE A 189 12.94 8.09 -7.51
CA ILE A 189 13.89 8.41 -8.57
C ILE A 189 13.17 8.51 -9.92
N VAL A 190 12.31 7.55 -10.26
CA VAL A 190 11.56 7.55 -11.52
C VAL A 190 10.69 8.80 -11.65
N ILE A 191 9.96 9.19 -10.61
CA ILE A 191 9.10 10.40 -10.62
C ILE A 191 9.95 11.67 -10.79
N LEU A 192 11.07 11.78 -10.07
CA LEU A 192 11.95 12.96 -10.14
C LEU A 192 12.58 13.13 -11.53
N VAL A 193 13.09 12.03 -12.09
CA VAL A 193 13.78 12.04 -13.39
C VAL A 193 12.78 12.18 -14.54
N SER A 194 11.73 11.36 -14.57
CA SER A 194 10.73 11.44 -15.65
C SER A 194 9.92 12.74 -15.64
N GLY A 195 9.76 13.35 -14.48
CA GLY A 195 9.13 14.67 -14.34
C GLY A 195 10.06 15.84 -14.64
N GLY A 196 11.36 15.63 -14.85
CA GLY A 196 12.32 16.68 -15.18
C GLY A 196 12.67 17.62 -14.02
N ALA A 197 12.59 17.15 -12.77
CA ALA A 197 12.82 17.96 -11.57
C ALA A 197 14.17 18.71 -11.60
N PHE A 198 15.18 18.10 -12.22
CA PHE A 198 16.56 18.60 -12.28
C PHE A 198 16.99 19.08 -13.68
N GLY A 199 16.07 19.13 -14.65
CA GLY A 199 16.41 19.43 -16.05
C GLY A 199 17.28 18.36 -16.73
N LEU A 200 17.24 17.13 -16.22
CA LEU A 200 17.94 15.94 -16.73
C LEU A 200 17.11 15.21 -17.80
#